data_AF-A0AA42ZC29-F1
#
_entry.id   AF-A0AA42ZC29-F1
#
_cell.length_a   1.000
_cell.length_b   1.000
_cell.length_c   1.000
_cell.angle_alpha   90.00
_cell.angle_beta   90.00
_cell.angle_gamma   90.00
#
_symmetry.space_group_name_H-M   'P 1'
#
loop_
_entity.id
_entity.type
_entity.pdbx_description
1 polymer ?
#
loop_
_entity_poly.entity_id
_entity_poly.type
_entity_poly.pdbx_seq_one_letter_code
_entity_poly.pdbx_strand_id
1 'polypeptide(L)' 'TLMNVIPLQAELVKGSHGRIPEDSEDHPVVIVDTPSGVPEKPISAVEIHDLIKRLLTDKPNR' A
#
# COMPACT_ATOMS: atom_id res chain seq x y z
N THR A 1 26.65 6.62 -30.10
CA THR A 1 25.50 5.70 -30.27
C THR A 1 24.39 6.19 -29.36
N LEU A 2 23.16 6.36 -29.87
CA LEU A 2 22.00 6.71 -29.04
C LEU A 2 21.61 5.47 -28.22
N MET A 3 21.52 5.62 -26.89
CA MET A 3 21.19 4.48 -26.02
C MET A 3 19.66 4.28 -25.98
N ASN A 4 19.20 3.10 -26.39
CA ASN A 4 17.78 2.69 -26.44
C ASN A 4 17.21 2.35 -25.04
N VAL A 5 17.23 3.29 -24.09
CA VAL A 5 16.80 2.99 -22.70
C VAL A 5 15.52 3.69 -22.31
N ILE A 6 15.08 4.71 -23.04
CA ILE A 6 13.86 5.46 -22.71
C ILE A 6 12.92 5.45 -23.92
N PRO A 7 11.70 4.93 -23.79
CA PRO A 7 10.72 4.99 -24.88
C PRO A 7 10.40 6.45 -25.18
N LEU A 8 10.60 6.86 -26.45
CA LEU A 8 10.31 8.22 -26.94
C LEU A 8 8.80 8.50 -27.02
N GLN A 9 7.99 7.44 -26.98
CA GLN A 9 6.54 7.46 -26.91
C GLN A 9 6.16 7.13 -25.47
N ALA A 10 5.68 8.14 -24.73
CA ALA A 10 5.35 8.01 -23.30
C ALA A 10 4.26 6.95 -23.04
N GLU A 11 3.43 6.67 -24.05
CA GLU A 11 2.32 5.72 -24.02
C GLU A 11 2.78 4.26 -23.90
N LEU A 12 4.06 3.97 -24.18
CA LEU A 12 4.65 2.64 -23.98
C LEU A 12 4.93 2.32 -22.51
N VAL A 13 4.90 3.33 -21.63
CA VAL A 13 5.05 3.16 -20.18
C VAL A 13 3.71 2.74 -19.59
N LYS A 14 3.52 1.43 -19.44
CA LYS A 14 2.25 0.84 -18.93
C LYS A 14 2.10 0.86 -17.42
N GLY A 15 3.10 1.36 -16.69
CA GLY A 15 3.09 1.40 -15.23
C GLY A 15 4.02 2.50 -14.72
N SER A 16 3.53 3.27 -13.77
CA SER A 16 4.31 4.23 -13.00
C SER A 16 4.56 3.64 -11.61
N HIS A 17 5.75 3.85 -11.05
CA HIS A 17 6.09 3.42 -9.69
C HIS A 17 6.45 4.64 -8.84
N GLY A 18 6.26 4.55 -7.52
CA GLY A 18 6.68 5.56 -6.56
C GLY A 18 5.75 6.76 -6.39
N ARG A 19 4.62 6.83 -7.12
CA ARG A 19 3.56 7.81 -6.88
C ARG A 19 2.39 7.13 -6.17
N ILE A 20 1.76 7.82 -5.23
CA ILE A 20 0.50 7.39 -4.60
C ILE A 20 -0.62 7.42 -5.67
N PRO A 21 -1.40 6.34 -5.86
CA PRO A 21 -2.50 6.34 -6.82
C PRO A 21 -3.54 7.42 -6.53
N GLU A 22 -4.09 8.02 -7.59
CA GLU A 22 -5.12 9.06 -7.48
C GLU A 22 -6.50 8.47 -7.12
N ASP A 23 -6.81 7.29 -7.67
CA ASP A 23 -7.98 6.51 -7.29
C ASP A 23 -7.71 5.76 -5.98
N SER A 24 -8.64 5.88 -5.02
CA SER A 24 -8.53 5.17 -3.74
C SER A 24 -8.72 3.66 -3.88
N GLU A 25 -9.39 3.20 -4.94
CA GLU A 25 -9.57 1.77 -5.20
C GLU A 25 -8.27 1.09 -5.64
N ASP A 26 -7.28 1.87 -6.08
CA ASP A 26 -5.94 1.40 -6.42
C ASP A 26 -4.97 1.42 -5.22
N HIS A 27 -5.43 1.80 -4.02
CA HIS A 27 -4.59 1.82 -2.82
C HIS A 27 -4.30 0.40 -2.30
N PRO A 28 -3.17 0.19 -1.60
CA PRO A 28 -2.92 -1.07 -0.92
C PRO A 28 -4.00 -1.39 0.13
N VAL A 29 -4.36 -2.67 0.24
CA VAL A 29 -5.35 -3.16 1.20
C VAL A 29 -4.70 -3.87 2.39
N VAL A 30 -5.33 -3.74 3.56
CA VAL A 30 -5.00 -4.54 4.75
C VAL A 30 -6.04 -5.64 4.90
N ILE A 31 -5.59 -6.89 4.95
CA ILE A 31 -6.45 -8.07 5.11
C ILE A 31 -5.98 -8.83 6.35
N VAL A 32 -6.91 -9.15 7.24
CA VAL A 32 -6.64 -9.92 8.48
C VAL A 32 -7.75 -10.94 8.73
N ASP A 33 -7.41 -12.04 9.40
CA ASP A 33 -8.39 -13.06 9.79
C ASP A 33 -9.25 -12.62 10.98
N THR A 34 -8.71 -11.80 11.88
CA THR A 34 -9.42 -11.30 13.07
C THR A 34 -9.53 -9.77 12.98
N PRO A 35 -10.73 -9.21 12.78
CA PRO A 35 -10.90 -7.77 12.56
C PRO A 35 -10.71 -6.93 13.83
N SER A 36 -10.61 -7.57 15.00
CA SER A 36 -10.36 -6.89 16.28
C SER A 36 -9.07 -6.09 16.22
N GLY A 37 -9.16 -4.76 16.42
CA GLY A 37 -8.03 -3.86 16.36
C GLY A 37 -7.74 -3.28 14.97
N VAL A 38 -8.47 -3.67 13.92
CA VAL A 38 -8.35 -3.01 12.61
C VAL A 38 -9.20 -1.74 12.57
N PRO A 39 -8.65 -0.60 12.11
CA PRO A 39 -9.43 0.63 11.92
C PRO A 39 -10.50 0.46 10.83
N GLU A 40 -11.68 1.04 11.06
CA GLU A 40 -12.77 1.05 10.06
C GLU A 40 -12.53 2.06 8.91
N LYS A 41 -11.57 2.96 9.10
CA LYS A 41 -11.23 4.01 8.12
C LYS A 41 -9.89 3.70 7.47
N PRO A 42 -9.65 4.18 6.23
CA PRO A 42 -8.33 4.15 5.62
C PRO A 42 -7.28 4.75 6.56
N ILE A 43 -6.11 4.12 6.58
CA ILE A 43 -4.95 4.56 7.36
C ILE A 43 -3.84 5.04 6.45
N SER A 44 -2.99 5.93 6.96
CA SER A 44 -1.80 6.34 6.25
C SER A 44 -0.79 5.19 6.17
N ALA A 45 -0.03 5.14 5.07
CA ALA A 45 1.01 4.14 4.88
C ALA A 45 2.06 4.12 6.01
N VAL A 46 2.32 5.27 6.65
CA VAL A 46 3.29 5.36 7.76
C VAL A 46 2.78 4.74 9.06
N GLU A 47 1.46 4.53 9.20
CA GLU A 47 0.84 3.96 10.40
C GLU A 47 0.83 2.41 10.39
N ILE A 48 1.23 1.79 9.27
CA ILE A 48 1.21 0.33 9.08
C ILE A 48 2.10 -0.39 10.08
N HIS A 49 3.27 0.17 10.41
CA HIS A 49 4.16 -0.42 11.41
C HIS A 49 3.46 -0.58 12.76
N ASP A 50 2.78 0.47 13.23
CA ASP A 50 2.13 0.47 14.52
C ASP A 50 0.88 -0.42 14.52
N LEU A 51 0.16 -0.46 13.39
CA LEU A 51 -0.93 -1.42 13.20
C LEU A 51 -0.45 -2.86 13.34
N ILE A 52 0.61 -3.25 12.62
CA ILE A 52 1.16 -4.61 12.68
C ILE A 52 1.61 -4.94 14.10
N LYS A 53 2.34 -4.03 14.75
CA LYS A 53 2.81 -4.22 16.12
C LYS A 53 1.63 -4.47 17.06
N ARG A 54 0.61 -3.61 17.02
CA ARG A 54 -0.60 -3.73 17.84
C ARG A 54 -1.29 -5.08 17.65
N LEU A 55 -1.53 -5.49 16.40
CA LEU A 55 -2.19 -6.76 16.08
C LEU A 55 -1.42 -7.99 16.57
N LEU A 56 -0.10 -7.90 16.69
CA LEU A 56 0.77 -9.00 17.14
C LEU A 56 1.02 -9.01 18.65
N THR A 57 0.98 -7.84 19.31
CA THR A 57 1.33 -7.71 20.73
C THR A 57 0.13 -7.59 21.66
N ASP A 58 -1.02 -7.13 21.16
CA ASP A 58 -2.24 -7.13 21.96
C ASP A 58 -2.68 -8.58 22.17
N LYS A 59 -2.48 -9.08 23.39
CA LYS A 59 -2.99 -10.39 23.76
C LYS A 59 -4.51 -10.35 23.59
N PRO A 60 -5.13 -11.25 22.80
CA PRO A 60 -6.57 -11.41 22.89
C PRO A 60 -6.88 -11.75 24.35
N ASN A 61 -7.78 -10.98 24.97
CA ASN A 61 -8.37 -11.36 26.26
C ASN A 61 -8.96 -12.76 26.06
N ARG A 62 -8.28 -13.78 26.60
CA ARG A 62 -8.81 -15.14 26.73
C ARG A 62 -9.74 -15.20 27.93
#